data_AF-A0A7Y5NPE3-F1
#
_entry.id   AF-A0A7Y5NPE3-F1
#
_cell.length_a   1.000
_cell.length_b   1.000
_cell.length_c   1.000
_cell.angle_alpha   90.00
_cell.angle_beta   90.00
_cell.angle_gamma   90.00
#
_symmetry.space_group_name_H-M   'P 1'
#
loop_
_entity.id
_entity.type
_entity.pdbx_description
1 polymer ?
#
loop_
_entity_poly.entity_id
_entity_poly.type
_entity_poly.pdbx_seq_one_letter_code
_entity_poly.pdbx_strand_id
1 'polypeptide(L)'
;MSSFISRRHIIGGGLGLFTGVVPQLVTGCAEGQARAARGMGLEPPNRRGNIACGGCSVTERNTEGPYYRSGAPFRSNLVDKGIPGVALTLHGTVQSIDCMPIAEALVDVWQADGEGRYDNDGTFAKDSPLRLRGRVRCDKTGAFTIRTVVPGNYLDGKKYRPAHIHVKVAGAGHQELTTQLYFPEDRYNESDRFFLPSLVLDMSKDDQGLRGGYDFVLLPNRA
;
A
#
# COMPACT_ATOMS: atom_id res chain seq x y z
N MET A 1 42.03 34.73 33.84
CA MET A 1 42.07 35.84 32.85
C MET A 1 40.72 35.86 32.14
N SER A 2 40.02 37.01 32.26
CA SER A 2 38.81 37.55 31.57
C SER A 2 37.77 36.56 30.98
N SER A 3 36.51 36.46 31.42
CA SER A 3 35.40 37.45 31.51
C SER A 3 35.10 38.19 30.21
N PHE A 4 33.90 38.01 29.63
CA PHE A 4 33.01 39.09 29.17
C PHE A 4 31.53 38.63 29.12
N ILE A 5 30.65 39.58 29.43
CA ILE A 5 29.21 39.53 29.74
C ILE A 5 28.43 40.34 28.67
N SER A 6 27.10 40.11 28.53
CA SER A 6 25.99 41.05 28.14
C SER A 6 25.29 40.76 26.81
N ARG A 7 23.96 40.97 26.57
CA ARG A 7 22.81 41.47 27.38
C ARG A 7 21.47 41.26 26.59
N ARG A 8 20.39 40.95 27.34
CA ARG A 8 18.95 41.41 27.32
C ARG A 8 18.28 41.96 26.03
N HIS A 9 17.14 41.40 25.57
CA HIS A 9 15.70 41.65 25.91
C HIS A 9 15.09 42.97 25.39
N ILE A 10 14.01 42.92 24.59
CA ILE A 10 12.89 43.90 24.56
C ILE A 10 11.55 43.19 24.19
N ILE A 11 10.52 43.46 25.01
CA ILE A 11 9.10 43.15 24.82
C ILE A 11 8.36 44.49 24.65
N GLY A 12 7.34 44.54 23.77
CA GLY A 12 6.29 45.56 23.72
C GLY A 12 5.27 45.16 22.65
N GLY A 13 3.95 45.10 22.84
CA GLY A 13 3.07 45.81 23.76
C GLY A 13 2.27 46.86 22.97
N GLY A 14 1.05 46.53 22.54
CA GLY A 14 0.20 47.47 21.78
C GLY A 14 -1.25 47.00 21.68
N LEU A 15 -2.09 47.53 22.56
CA LEU A 15 -3.54 47.35 22.66
C LEU A 15 -4.25 48.42 21.80
N GLY A 16 -5.22 48.04 20.97
CA GLY A 16 -6.05 48.97 20.21
C GLY A 16 -7.47 48.42 20.06
N LEU A 17 -8.40 48.96 20.86
CA LEU A 17 -9.83 48.76 20.77
C LEU A 17 -10.41 49.73 19.73
N PHE A 18 -11.16 49.24 18.75
CA PHE A 18 -12.11 50.05 17.98
C PHE A 18 -13.49 49.38 18.01
N THR A 19 -14.47 50.16 18.49
CA THR A 19 -15.90 49.89 18.49
C THR A 19 -16.51 50.31 17.15
N GLY A 20 -17.52 49.60 16.66
CA GLY A 20 -18.29 50.02 15.48
C GLY A 20 -19.21 48.94 14.92
N VAL A 21 -20.52 49.19 14.99
CA VAL A 21 -21.65 48.27 14.74
C VAL A 21 -21.92 47.99 13.25
N VAL A 22 -22.52 46.82 12.98
CA VAL A 22 -23.02 46.23 11.70
C VAL A 22 -24.20 47.03 11.11
N PRO A 23 -24.51 46.96 9.79
CA PRO A 23 -25.49 45.95 9.31
C PRO A 23 -25.23 45.37 7.90
N GLN A 24 -25.92 44.25 7.66
CA GLN A 24 -25.95 43.38 6.47
C GLN A 24 -26.38 44.07 5.17
N LEU A 25 -25.98 43.52 4.02
CA LEU A 25 -26.89 43.35 2.86
C LEU A 25 -26.31 42.37 1.79
N VAL A 26 -27.13 41.36 1.46
CA VAL A 26 -27.37 40.63 0.19
C VAL A 26 -26.24 40.02 -0.67
N THR A 27 -26.38 38.70 -0.87
CA THR A 27 -26.38 37.92 -2.13
C THR A 27 -25.38 38.23 -3.25
N GLY A 28 -24.75 37.16 -3.74
CA GLY A 28 -24.42 37.04 -5.16
C GLY A 28 -23.31 36.04 -5.44
N CYS A 29 -23.67 34.84 -5.92
CA CYS A 29 -22.74 33.98 -6.64
C CYS A 29 -22.20 34.75 -7.85
N ALA A 30 -20.89 34.82 -8.00
CA ALA A 30 -20.27 35.43 -9.17
C ALA A 30 -20.52 34.55 -10.40
N GLU A 31 -21.45 34.98 -11.26
CA GLU A 31 -21.64 34.47 -12.61
C GLU A 31 -20.52 34.99 -13.51
N GLY A 32 -19.64 34.08 -13.96
CA GLY A 32 -18.71 34.34 -15.05
C GLY A 32 -19.48 34.42 -16.37
N GLN A 33 -19.54 35.62 -16.96
CA GLN A 33 -20.14 35.87 -18.26
C GLN A 33 -19.27 35.29 -19.39
N ALA A 34 -19.66 34.13 -19.91
CA ALA A 34 -19.19 33.64 -21.20
C ALA A 34 -19.93 34.38 -22.33
N ARG A 35 -19.17 35.01 -23.24
CA ARG A 35 -19.69 35.64 -24.45
C ARG A 35 -20.38 34.61 -25.34
N ALA A 36 -21.62 34.92 -25.71
CA ALA A 36 -22.44 34.14 -26.64
C ALA A 36 -21.87 34.19 -28.07
N ALA A 37 -21.57 33.03 -28.65
CA ALA A 37 -21.51 32.83 -30.09
C ALA A 37 -22.83 32.20 -30.54
N ARG A 38 -23.52 32.87 -31.46
CA ARG A 38 -24.79 32.47 -32.06
C ARG A 38 -24.53 31.34 -33.06
N GLY A 39 -25.03 30.14 -32.79
CA GLY A 39 -25.07 29.02 -33.72
C GLY A 39 -26.35 28.23 -33.49
N MET A 40 -27.20 28.15 -34.51
CA MET A 40 -28.44 27.39 -34.51
C MET A 40 -28.12 25.88 -34.59
N GLY A 41 -28.76 25.05 -33.77
CA GLY A 41 -28.88 23.61 -34.04
C GLY A 41 -28.75 22.69 -32.84
N LEU A 42 -29.89 22.09 -32.48
CA LEU A 42 -30.08 20.80 -31.79
C LEU A 42 -29.72 20.74 -30.28
N GLU A 43 -30.76 20.73 -29.44
CA GLU A 43 -30.69 20.23 -28.06
C GLU A 43 -30.09 18.82 -28.01
N PRO A 44 -29.09 18.55 -27.16
CA PRO A 44 -28.72 17.18 -26.87
C PRO A 44 -29.77 16.56 -25.92
N PRO A 45 -30.21 15.32 -26.16
CA PRO A 45 -31.13 14.66 -25.28
C PRO A 45 -30.47 14.41 -23.93
N ASN A 46 -31.23 14.68 -22.87
CA ASN A 46 -31.14 14.12 -21.53
C ASN A 46 -30.21 12.89 -21.43
N ARG A 47 -28.93 13.11 -21.08
CA ARG A 47 -28.04 12.01 -20.71
C ARG A 47 -28.34 11.59 -19.28
N ARG A 48 -29.38 10.78 -19.11
CA ARG A 48 -29.24 9.63 -18.20
C ARG A 48 -28.25 8.70 -18.87
N GLY A 49 -26.99 8.69 -18.44
CA GLY A 49 -25.99 7.91 -19.14
C GLY A 49 -24.64 7.88 -18.44
N ASN A 50 -24.40 6.75 -17.78
CA ASN A 50 -23.14 6.21 -17.29
C ASN A 50 -22.52 6.90 -16.07
N ILE A 51 -22.94 6.45 -14.89
CA ILE A 51 -21.96 6.09 -13.87
C ILE A 51 -21.02 5.10 -14.56
N ALA A 52 -19.76 5.46 -14.74
CA ALA A 52 -18.77 4.52 -15.23
C ALA A 52 -18.68 3.38 -14.20
N CYS A 53 -19.30 2.23 -14.49
CA CYS A 53 -18.99 0.99 -13.79
C CYS A 53 -17.60 0.53 -14.25
N GLY A 54 -16.57 1.28 -13.85
CA GLY A 54 -15.18 0.88 -14.01
C GLY A 54 -14.82 -0.02 -12.84
N GLY A 55 -15.04 -1.32 -12.99
CA GLY A 55 -14.61 -2.30 -11.99
C GLY A 55 -13.09 -2.33 -11.86
N CYS A 56 -12.61 -2.72 -10.70
CA CYS A 56 -11.18 -2.90 -10.45
C CYS A 56 -10.71 -4.22 -11.08
N SER A 57 -9.48 -4.25 -11.60
CA SER A 57 -8.90 -5.46 -12.17
C SER A 57 -8.65 -6.49 -11.08
N VAL A 58 -9.24 -7.68 -11.22
CA VAL A 58 -9.07 -8.79 -10.27
C VAL A 58 -7.60 -9.16 -10.16
N THR A 59 -7.09 -9.31 -8.92
CA THR A 59 -5.72 -9.73 -8.71
C THR A 59 -5.52 -11.18 -9.15
N GLU A 60 -4.47 -11.40 -9.95
CA GLU A 60 -4.14 -12.74 -10.42
C GLU A 60 -3.65 -13.64 -9.28
N ARG A 61 -4.05 -14.92 -9.35
CA ARG A 61 -3.53 -15.96 -8.45
C ARG A 61 -2.14 -16.37 -8.89
N ASN A 62 -1.31 -16.73 -7.92
CA ASN A 62 -0.01 -17.34 -8.15
C ASN A 62 0.20 -18.55 -7.23
N THR A 63 1.23 -19.35 -7.49
CA THR A 63 1.50 -20.56 -6.70
C THR A 63 1.83 -20.21 -5.25
N GLU A 64 1.35 -21.02 -4.30
CA GLU A 64 1.69 -20.93 -2.88
C GLU A 64 3.20 -21.21 -2.65
N GLY A 65 3.80 -22.04 -3.51
CA GLY A 65 5.14 -22.55 -3.31
C GLY A 65 5.25 -23.51 -2.12
N PRO A 66 6.44 -24.08 -1.88
CA PRO A 66 6.63 -25.13 -0.87
C PRO A 66 6.87 -24.58 0.55
N TYR A 67 7.04 -23.25 0.69
CA TYR A 67 7.50 -22.64 1.93
C TYR A 67 6.39 -22.04 2.80
N TYR A 68 5.13 -22.17 2.44
CA TYR A 68 4.05 -21.72 3.31
C TYR A 68 4.04 -22.49 4.65
N ARG A 69 3.80 -21.78 5.75
CA ARG A 69 3.65 -22.33 7.10
C ARG A 69 2.52 -21.58 7.77
N SER A 70 1.51 -22.31 8.25
CA SER A 70 0.38 -21.73 8.97
C SER A 70 0.80 -21.24 10.37
N GLY A 71 -0.03 -20.38 10.96
CA GLY A 71 0.16 -19.92 12.34
C GLY A 71 1.09 -18.73 12.51
N ALA A 72 1.41 -17.99 11.43
CA ALA A 72 2.18 -16.75 11.52
C ALA A 72 1.59 -15.78 12.58
N PRO A 73 2.40 -15.11 13.41
CA PRO A 73 1.87 -14.20 14.42
C PRO A 73 1.18 -12.98 13.79
N PHE A 74 0.23 -12.38 14.50
CA PHE A 74 -0.28 -11.06 14.11
C PHE A 74 0.77 -9.99 14.44
N ARG A 75 1.42 -9.45 13.41
CA ARG A 75 2.43 -8.39 13.53
C ARG A 75 2.58 -7.65 12.20
N SER A 76 2.75 -6.34 12.26
CA SER A 76 3.00 -5.49 11.10
C SER A 76 4.49 -5.20 10.88
N ASN A 77 5.37 -5.55 11.82
CA ASN A 77 6.82 -5.50 11.62
C ASN A 77 7.39 -6.92 11.61
N LEU A 78 7.92 -7.34 10.47
CA LEU A 78 8.51 -8.67 10.26
C LEU A 78 10.03 -8.66 10.46
N VAL A 79 10.64 -7.48 10.63
CA VAL A 79 12.09 -7.30 10.71
C VAL A 79 12.56 -7.49 12.15
N ASP A 80 12.88 -8.73 12.50
CA ASP A 80 13.58 -9.05 13.75
C ASP A 80 15.04 -8.56 13.68
N LYS A 81 15.74 -8.53 14.83
CA LYS A 81 17.13 -8.07 14.90
C LYS A 81 18.05 -8.93 14.02
N GLY A 82 18.83 -8.28 13.16
CA GLY A 82 19.88 -8.95 12.36
C GLY A 82 19.37 -9.62 11.08
N ILE A 83 18.13 -9.35 10.65
CA ILE A 83 17.65 -9.79 9.33
C ILE A 83 18.41 -9.02 8.23
N PRO A 84 19.07 -9.72 7.28
CA PRO A 84 19.71 -9.08 6.14
C PRO A 84 18.65 -8.64 5.11
N GLY A 85 18.97 -7.58 4.38
CA GLY A 85 18.13 -7.04 3.32
C GLY A 85 17.87 -5.54 3.49
N VAL A 86 17.41 -4.91 2.41
CA VAL A 86 17.04 -3.49 2.41
C VAL A 86 15.66 -3.34 3.01
N ALA A 87 15.48 -2.46 4.00
CA ALA A 87 14.18 -2.23 4.62
C ALA A 87 13.12 -1.78 3.60
N LEU A 88 11.92 -2.35 3.72
CA LEU A 88 10.79 -2.15 2.83
C LEU A 88 9.52 -1.95 3.64
N THR A 89 8.71 -0.96 3.26
CA THR A 89 7.32 -0.83 3.72
C THR A 89 6.38 -1.29 2.62
N LEU A 90 5.80 -2.47 2.78
CA LEU A 90 4.75 -3.00 1.92
C LEU A 90 3.40 -2.41 2.38
N HIS A 91 2.60 -1.89 1.45
CA HIS A 91 1.32 -1.28 1.78
C HIS A 91 0.35 -1.33 0.60
N GLY A 92 -0.93 -1.12 0.90
CA GLY A 92 -2.00 -1.06 -0.09
C GLY A 92 -3.36 -1.27 0.54
N THR A 93 -4.34 -1.59 -0.29
CA THR A 93 -5.74 -1.74 0.08
C THR A 93 -6.30 -3.06 -0.42
N VAL A 94 -7.12 -3.73 0.38
CA VAL A 94 -7.91 -4.89 -0.06
C VAL A 94 -9.31 -4.41 -0.44
N GLN A 95 -9.74 -4.76 -1.65
CA GLN A 95 -10.96 -4.25 -2.30
C GLN A 95 -11.74 -5.38 -2.98
N SER A 96 -13.02 -5.14 -3.26
CA SER A 96 -13.85 -5.98 -4.12
C SER A 96 -13.69 -5.61 -5.60
N ILE A 97 -14.30 -6.39 -6.49
CA ILE A 97 -14.35 -6.11 -7.94
C ILE A 97 -15.03 -4.79 -8.29
N ASP A 98 -15.88 -4.27 -7.39
CA ASP A 98 -16.55 -2.97 -7.53
C ASP A 98 -15.71 -1.81 -6.99
N CYS A 99 -14.42 -2.04 -6.72
CA CYS A 99 -13.49 -1.08 -6.10
C CYS A 99 -13.93 -0.61 -4.71
N MET A 100 -14.69 -1.44 -3.99
CA MET A 100 -15.12 -1.13 -2.63
C MET A 100 -14.15 -1.74 -1.62
N PRO A 101 -13.68 -0.98 -0.61
CA PRO A 101 -12.75 -1.50 0.38
C PRO A 101 -13.36 -2.62 1.22
N ILE A 102 -12.57 -3.65 1.51
CA ILE A 102 -12.95 -4.78 2.36
C ILE A 102 -12.29 -4.58 3.73
N ALA A 103 -13.07 -4.03 4.66
CA ALA A 103 -12.63 -3.84 6.04
C ALA A 103 -12.27 -5.16 6.73
N GLU A 104 -11.29 -5.12 7.64
CA GLU A 104 -10.85 -6.26 8.46
C GLU A 104 -10.35 -7.48 7.66
N ALA A 105 -10.09 -7.30 6.36
CA ALA A 105 -9.47 -8.33 5.53
C ALA A 105 -8.13 -8.77 6.12
N LEU A 106 -7.86 -10.07 6.09
CA LEU A 106 -6.62 -10.65 6.56
C LEU A 106 -5.60 -10.66 5.42
N VAL A 107 -4.42 -10.10 5.66
CA VAL A 107 -3.25 -10.22 4.78
C VAL A 107 -2.18 -11.02 5.52
N ASP A 108 -1.84 -12.19 4.98
CA ASP A 108 -0.84 -13.13 5.51
C ASP A 108 0.36 -13.18 4.57
N VAL A 109 1.54 -12.82 5.06
CA VAL A 109 2.75 -12.66 4.27
C VAL A 109 3.83 -13.62 4.72
N TRP A 110 4.54 -14.21 3.76
CA TRP A 110 5.79 -14.93 3.98
C TRP A 110 6.79 -14.68 2.85
N GLN A 111 8.07 -14.68 3.18
CA GLN A 111 9.15 -14.45 2.21
C GLN A 111 10.48 -15.01 2.70
N ALA A 112 11.46 -15.02 1.80
CA ALA A 112 12.87 -15.16 2.13
C ALA A 112 13.42 -13.86 2.76
N ASP A 113 14.58 -13.96 3.43
CA ASP A 113 15.39 -12.79 3.77
C ASP A 113 16.15 -12.21 2.58
N GLY A 114 16.93 -11.15 2.80
CA GLY A 114 17.74 -10.50 1.76
C GLY A 114 18.81 -11.40 1.12
N GLU A 115 19.08 -12.59 1.69
CA GLU A 115 20.01 -13.58 1.14
C GLU A 115 19.28 -14.74 0.44
N GLY A 116 17.96 -14.69 0.32
CA GLY A 116 17.16 -15.72 -0.35
C GLY A 116 16.87 -16.94 0.53
N ARG A 117 16.96 -16.82 1.87
CA ARG A 117 16.75 -17.94 2.80
C ARG A 117 15.39 -17.87 3.48
N TYR A 118 14.71 -19.02 3.54
CA TYR A 118 13.43 -19.20 4.25
C TYR A 118 13.61 -19.89 5.60
N ASP A 119 12.80 -19.51 6.60
CA ASP A 119 12.71 -20.20 7.88
C ASP A 119 11.87 -21.50 7.80
N ASN A 120 12.42 -22.49 7.08
CA ASN A 120 11.80 -23.80 6.87
C ASN A 120 12.75 -24.97 7.15
N ASP A 121 14.06 -24.76 7.05
CA ASP A 121 15.08 -25.79 7.26
C ASP A 121 15.55 -25.90 8.73
N GLY A 122 15.03 -25.05 9.62
CA GLY A 122 15.41 -25.01 11.03
C GLY A 122 16.82 -24.43 11.28
N THR A 123 17.43 -23.80 10.27
CA THR A 123 18.78 -23.21 10.40
C THR A 123 18.79 -21.85 11.10
N PHE A 124 17.61 -21.23 11.27
CA PHE A 124 17.45 -20.00 12.03
C PHE A 124 17.17 -20.27 13.52
N ALA A 125 17.49 -19.29 14.37
CA ALA A 125 17.43 -19.41 15.82
C ALA A 125 16.08 -19.94 16.31
N LYS A 126 16.10 -20.89 17.25
CA LYS A 126 14.92 -21.55 17.82
C LYS A 126 13.89 -20.56 18.40
N ASP A 127 14.33 -19.37 18.78
CA ASP A 127 13.51 -18.35 19.43
C ASP A 127 12.84 -17.37 18.44
N SER A 128 13.04 -17.55 17.13
CA SER A 128 12.32 -16.81 16.07
C SER A 128 11.52 -17.76 15.16
N PRO A 129 10.61 -18.58 15.72
CA PRO A 129 9.76 -19.42 14.89
C PRO A 129 8.90 -18.51 14.01
N LEU A 130 8.95 -18.71 12.69
CA LEU A 130 8.19 -17.94 11.69
C LEU A 130 8.79 -16.55 11.40
N ARG A 131 10.12 -16.46 11.36
CA ARG A 131 10.86 -15.29 10.86
C ARG A 131 10.36 -14.87 9.47
N LEU A 132 10.24 -13.55 9.23
CA LEU A 132 9.72 -12.95 7.99
C LEU A 132 8.34 -13.47 7.56
N ARG A 133 7.53 -13.84 8.56
CA ARG A 133 6.12 -14.18 8.41
C ARG A 133 5.29 -13.36 9.37
N GLY A 134 4.12 -12.95 8.90
CA GLY A 134 3.18 -12.23 9.75
C GLY A 134 1.84 -12.04 9.09
N ARG A 135 0.85 -11.82 9.95
CA ARG A 135 -0.53 -11.50 9.57
C ARG A 135 -0.89 -10.11 10.04
N VAL A 136 -1.61 -9.37 9.20
CA VAL A 136 -2.24 -8.11 9.58
C VAL A 136 -3.72 -8.13 9.20
N ARG A 137 -4.54 -7.45 10.00
CA ARG A 137 -5.91 -7.12 9.61
C ARG A 137 -5.90 -5.72 9.01
N CYS A 138 -6.58 -5.58 7.88
CA CYS A 138 -6.80 -4.29 7.26
C CYS A 138 -7.69 -3.43 8.15
N ASP A 139 -7.53 -2.11 8.07
CA ASP A 139 -8.39 -1.18 8.78
C ASP A 139 -9.79 -1.06 8.14
N LYS A 140 -10.59 -0.10 8.62
CA LYS A 140 -11.94 0.16 8.11
C LYS A 140 -11.99 0.61 6.65
N THR A 141 -10.87 1.08 6.12
CA THR A 141 -10.70 1.48 4.72
C THR A 141 -10.11 0.36 3.86
N GLY A 142 -9.92 -0.84 4.42
CA GLY A 142 -9.28 -1.95 3.73
C GLY A 142 -7.77 -1.78 3.62
N ALA A 143 -7.17 -0.77 4.25
CA ALA A 143 -5.76 -0.48 4.14
C ALA A 143 -4.91 -1.38 5.06
N PHE A 144 -3.72 -1.77 4.59
CA PHE A 144 -2.73 -2.51 5.37
C PHE A 144 -1.33 -1.89 5.22
N THR A 145 -0.46 -2.16 6.19
CA THR A 145 0.96 -1.80 6.12
C THR A 145 1.79 -2.84 6.87
N ILE A 146 2.86 -3.28 6.22
CA ILE A 146 3.81 -4.27 6.74
C ILE A 146 5.23 -3.75 6.52
N ARG A 147 6.03 -3.65 7.59
CA ARG A 147 7.48 -3.42 7.52
C ARG A 147 8.18 -4.77 7.37
N THR A 148 9.02 -4.89 6.35
CA THR A 148 9.79 -6.09 6.01
C THR A 148 11.12 -5.67 5.36
N VAL A 149 11.79 -6.59 4.68
CA VAL A 149 12.95 -6.33 3.83
C VAL A 149 12.68 -6.77 2.39
N VAL A 150 13.40 -6.19 1.43
CA VAL A 150 13.47 -6.73 0.06
C VAL A 150 14.10 -8.13 0.14
N PRO A 151 13.39 -9.20 -0.29
CA PRO A 151 13.92 -10.55 -0.30
C PRO A 151 15.01 -10.70 -1.36
N GLY A 152 15.97 -11.58 -1.11
CA GLY A 152 16.94 -12.02 -2.09
C GLY A 152 16.35 -13.05 -3.06
N ASN A 153 16.99 -13.21 -4.21
CA ASN A 153 16.71 -14.32 -5.13
C ASN A 153 17.09 -15.65 -4.47
N TYR A 154 16.32 -16.71 -4.73
CA TYR A 154 16.64 -18.06 -4.23
C TYR A 154 16.60 -19.10 -5.34
N LEU A 155 17.24 -20.25 -5.11
CA LEU A 155 17.26 -21.36 -6.06
C LEU A 155 16.02 -22.24 -5.95
N ASP A 156 15.31 -22.40 -7.06
CA ASP A 156 14.34 -23.47 -7.29
C ASP A 156 14.99 -24.52 -8.22
N GLY A 157 15.55 -25.56 -7.61
CA GLY A 157 16.39 -26.54 -8.28
C GLY A 157 17.68 -25.91 -8.82
N LYS A 158 17.74 -25.68 -10.14
CA LYS A 158 18.92 -25.09 -10.83
C LYS A 158 18.69 -23.67 -11.33
N LYS A 159 17.49 -23.13 -11.16
CA LYS A 159 17.12 -21.79 -11.64
C LYS A 159 16.89 -20.89 -10.44
N TYR A 160 17.33 -19.65 -10.55
CA TYR A 160 16.94 -18.64 -9.57
C TYR A 160 15.52 -18.16 -9.85
N ARG A 161 14.78 -17.91 -8.79
CA ARG A 161 13.53 -17.15 -8.83
C ARG A 161 13.80 -15.67 -8.55
N PRO A 162 13.04 -14.74 -9.18
CA PRO A 162 13.11 -13.32 -8.86
C PRO A 162 12.80 -13.09 -7.38
N ALA A 163 13.21 -11.94 -6.84
CA ALA A 163 12.77 -11.51 -5.53
C ALA A 163 11.24 -11.42 -5.53
N HIS A 164 10.60 -12.03 -4.52
CA HIS A 164 9.15 -11.96 -4.37
C HIS A 164 8.70 -12.12 -2.93
N ILE A 165 7.53 -11.58 -2.65
CA ILE A 165 6.81 -11.71 -1.39
C ILE A 165 5.58 -12.56 -1.65
N HIS A 166 5.40 -13.65 -0.91
CA HIS A 166 4.15 -14.40 -1.00
C HIS A 166 3.07 -13.78 -0.13
N VAL A 167 1.83 -13.81 -0.62
CA VAL A 167 0.69 -13.24 0.09
C VAL A 167 -0.53 -14.14 -0.02
N LYS A 168 -1.22 -14.33 1.10
CA LYS A 168 -2.59 -14.80 1.18
C LYS A 168 -3.48 -13.68 1.66
N VAL A 169 -4.61 -13.48 0.99
CA VAL A 169 -5.57 -12.43 1.33
C VAL A 169 -6.95 -13.05 1.49
N ALA A 170 -7.60 -12.84 2.63
CA ALA A 170 -8.94 -13.32 2.91
C ALA A 170 -9.84 -12.18 3.40
N GLY A 171 -11.02 -12.06 2.79
CA GLY A 171 -12.03 -11.06 3.14
C GLY A 171 -13.39 -11.71 3.35
N ALA A 172 -14.20 -11.16 4.26
CA ALA A 172 -15.54 -11.69 4.50
C ALA A 172 -16.38 -11.67 3.21
N GLY A 173 -17.03 -12.79 2.88
CA GLY A 173 -17.84 -12.92 1.66
C GLY A 173 -17.04 -13.07 0.35
N HIS A 174 -15.71 -13.16 0.42
CA HIS A 174 -14.82 -13.22 -0.73
C HIS A 174 -13.97 -14.50 -0.72
N GLN A 175 -13.54 -14.93 -1.90
CA GLN A 175 -12.64 -16.06 -2.06
C GLN A 175 -11.26 -15.69 -1.52
N GLU A 176 -10.63 -16.58 -0.76
CA GLU A 176 -9.22 -16.43 -0.39
C GLU A 176 -8.38 -16.35 -1.67
N LEU A 177 -7.47 -15.37 -1.73
CA LEU A 177 -6.47 -15.20 -2.77
C LEU A 177 -5.13 -15.73 -2.24
N THR A 178 -4.42 -16.51 -3.07
CA THR A 178 -3.01 -16.82 -2.87
C THR A 178 -2.25 -16.30 -4.08
N THR A 179 -1.22 -15.49 -3.85
CA THR A 179 -0.45 -14.85 -4.91
C THR A 179 0.99 -14.54 -4.47
N GLN A 180 1.76 -13.93 -5.36
CA GLN A 180 3.12 -13.45 -5.14
C GLN A 180 3.24 -12.02 -5.64
N LEU A 181 4.06 -11.19 -4.99
CA LEU A 181 4.37 -9.85 -5.43
C LEU A 181 5.84 -9.79 -5.86
N TYR A 182 6.10 -9.24 -7.04
CA TYR A 182 7.44 -9.16 -7.64
C TYR A 182 7.99 -7.74 -7.61
N PHE A 183 9.31 -7.62 -7.73
CA PHE A 183 9.98 -6.33 -7.79
C PHE A 183 10.24 -5.93 -9.25
N PRO A 184 10.11 -4.63 -9.59
CA PRO A 184 10.46 -4.15 -10.92
C PRO A 184 11.96 -4.37 -11.18
N GLU A 185 12.29 -4.64 -12.45
CA GLU A 185 13.68 -4.80 -12.92
C GLU A 185 14.50 -5.93 -12.25
N ASP A 186 13.87 -6.88 -11.56
CA ASP A 186 14.58 -8.08 -11.11
C ASP A 186 15.02 -8.90 -12.33
N ARG A 187 16.33 -9.20 -12.40
CA ARG A 187 16.96 -9.87 -13.54
C ARG A 187 16.40 -11.25 -13.88
N TYR A 188 15.65 -11.87 -12.96
CA TYR A 188 15.06 -13.19 -13.15
C TYR A 188 13.58 -13.18 -13.52
N ASN A 189 12.91 -12.03 -13.49
CA ASN A 189 11.47 -11.91 -13.80
C ASN A 189 11.11 -12.61 -15.11
N GLU A 190 11.74 -12.22 -16.22
CA GLU A 190 11.44 -12.76 -17.56
C GLU A 190 11.79 -14.25 -17.73
N SER A 191 12.64 -14.80 -16.86
CA SER A 191 13.08 -16.21 -16.94
C SER A 191 12.26 -17.15 -16.06
N ASP A 192 11.47 -16.59 -15.14
CA ASP A 192 10.68 -17.36 -14.18
C ASP A 192 9.28 -17.65 -14.74
N ARG A 193 8.92 -18.93 -14.73
CA ARG A 193 7.64 -19.43 -15.25
C ARG A 193 6.42 -18.98 -14.42
N PHE A 194 6.65 -18.46 -13.22
CA PHE A 194 5.60 -17.98 -12.32
C PHE A 194 5.45 -16.45 -12.33
N PHE A 195 6.38 -15.73 -12.94
CA PHE A 195 6.33 -14.28 -12.99
C PHE A 195 5.10 -13.81 -13.78
N LEU A 196 4.37 -12.85 -13.21
CA LEU A 196 3.25 -12.18 -13.86
C LEU A 196 3.46 -10.67 -13.75
N PRO A 197 3.52 -9.92 -14.87
CA PRO A 197 3.75 -8.47 -14.85
C PRO A 197 2.72 -7.68 -14.04
N SER A 198 1.48 -8.17 -13.97
CA SER A 198 0.39 -7.57 -13.18
C SER A 198 0.64 -7.60 -11.67
N LEU A 199 1.57 -8.43 -11.21
CA LEU A 199 1.90 -8.65 -9.80
C LEU A 199 3.18 -7.91 -9.37
N VAL A 200 3.68 -6.99 -10.20
CA VAL A 200 4.83 -6.15 -9.87
C VAL A 200 4.42 -5.02 -8.93
N LEU A 201 5.17 -4.83 -7.86
CA LEU A 201 4.99 -3.75 -6.89
C LEU A 201 5.18 -2.37 -7.53
N ASP A 202 4.34 -1.41 -7.14
CA ASP A 202 4.60 0.01 -7.38
C ASP A 202 5.65 0.50 -6.38
N MET A 203 6.90 0.65 -6.83
CA MET A 203 8.03 0.96 -5.98
C MET A 203 8.26 2.46 -5.88
N SER A 204 8.36 2.96 -4.65
CA SER A 204 8.74 4.34 -4.35
C SER A 204 9.71 4.40 -3.18
N LYS A 205 10.23 5.60 -2.90
CA LYS A 205 11.12 5.86 -1.78
C LYS A 205 10.71 7.14 -1.08
N ASP A 206 10.64 7.11 0.24
CA ASP A 206 10.45 8.30 1.08
C ASP A 206 11.60 8.42 2.10
N ASP A 207 11.47 9.38 3.03
CA ASP A 207 12.45 9.61 4.09
C ASP A 207 12.61 8.42 5.05
N GLN A 208 11.64 7.50 5.07
CA GLN A 208 11.66 6.29 5.90
C GLN A 208 12.20 5.06 5.17
N GLY A 209 12.44 5.14 3.86
CA GLY A 209 13.06 4.07 3.07
C GLY A 209 12.26 3.68 1.84
N LEU A 210 12.46 2.43 1.38
CA LEU A 210 11.73 1.89 0.24
C LEU A 210 10.29 1.56 0.60
N ARG A 211 9.40 1.76 -0.35
CA ARG A 211 7.99 1.40 -0.26
C ARG A 211 7.59 0.58 -1.48
N GLY A 212 6.82 -0.47 -1.25
CA GLY A 212 6.13 -1.23 -2.29
C GLY A 212 4.63 -1.09 -2.11
N GLY A 213 3.95 -0.53 -3.10
CA GLY A 213 2.50 -0.39 -3.15
C GLY A 213 1.88 -1.53 -3.94
N TYR A 214 0.79 -2.13 -3.42
CA TYR A 214 -0.03 -3.07 -4.18
C TYR A 214 -1.44 -3.18 -3.60
N ASP A 215 -2.45 -2.96 -4.44
CA ASP A 215 -3.86 -3.14 -4.08
C ASP A 215 -4.35 -4.54 -4.48
N PHE A 216 -5.05 -5.21 -3.57
CA PHE A 216 -5.64 -6.53 -3.81
C PHE A 216 -7.11 -6.41 -4.14
N VAL A 217 -7.54 -7.09 -5.19
CA VAL A 217 -8.94 -7.14 -5.64
C VAL A 217 -9.43 -8.57 -5.56
N LEU A 218 -10.37 -8.84 -4.64
CA LEU A 218 -10.87 -10.19 -4.37
C LEU A 218 -12.16 -10.50 -5.14
N LEU A 219 -12.29 -11.74 -5.58
CA LEU A 219 -13.53 -12.27 -6.13
C LEU A 219 -14.54 -12.58 -5.01
N PRO A 220 -15.84 -12.35 -5.22
CA PRO A 220 -16.86 -12.80 -4.28
C PRO A 220 -16.91 -14.34 -4.19
N ASN A 221 -17.38 -14.86 -3.06
CA ASN A 221 -17.70 -16.28 -2.94
C ASN A 221 -18.74 -16.68 -3.99
N ARG A 222 -18.64 -17.93 -4.49
CA ARG A 222 -19.70 -18.46 -5.34
C ARG A 222 -20.96 -18.63 -4.49
N ALA A 223 -22.08 -18.14 -5.01
CA ALA A 223 -23.40 -18.41 -4.46
C ALA A 223 -23.79 -19.88 -4.62
#